data_AF-A0A7V0KQP0-F1
#
_entry.id   AF-A0A7V0KQP0-F1
#
_cell.length_a   1.000
_cell.length_b   1.000
_cell.length_c   1.000
_cell.angle_alpha   90.00
_cell.angle_beta   90.00
_cell.angle_gamma   90.00
#
_symmetry.space_group_name_H-M   'P 1'
#
loop_
_entity.id
_entity.type
_entity.pdbx_description
1 polymer ?
#
loop_
_entity_poly.entity_id
_entity_poly.type
_entity_poly.pdbx_seq_one_letter_code
_entity_poly.pdbx_strand_id
1 'polypeptide(L)' 'MSYYRYHVFFCTNQRESGAACCQDHGARALRDYAKERVAALGLSGAGG' A
#
# COMPACT_ATOMS: atom_id res chain seq x y z
N MET A 1 -9.85 -2.76 21.88
CA MET A 1 -9.17 -3.49 20.78
C MET A 1 -8.94 -2.52 19.64
N SER A 2 -7.76 -2.53 19.00
CA SER A 2 -7.52 -1.74 17.79
C SER A 2 -8.46 -2.22 16.68
N TYR A 3 -9.01 -1.29 15.89
CA TYR A 3 -9.87 -1.63 14.75
C TYR A 3 -9.10 -2.45 13.71
N TYR A 4 -7.87 -2.04 13.39
CA TYR A 4 -6.95 -2.76 12.50
C TYR A 4 -5.87 -3.49 13.30
N ARG A 5 -5.46 -4.67 12.83
CA ARG A 5 -4.36 -5.44 13.43
C ARG A 5 -3.00 -4.97 12.96
N TYR A 6 -2.90 -4.53 11.70
CA TYR A 6 -1.66 -4.10 11.07
C TYR A 6 -1.82 -2.76 10.34
N HIS A 7 -0.75 -1.98 10.32
CA HIS A 7 -0.65 -0.76 9.52
C HIS A 7 0.54 -0.89 8.58
N VAL A 8 0.29 -0.79 7.27
CA VAL A 8 1.32 -0.87 6.23
C VAL A 8 1.24 0.38 5.38
N PHE A 9 2.37 1.06 5.21
CA PHE A 9 2.48 2.28 4.42
C PHE A 9 3.34 2.05 3.18
N PHE A 10 2.90 2.61 2.06
CA PHE A 10 3.61 2.52 0.79
C PHE A 10 4.03 3.92 0.36
N CYS A 11 5.32 4.10 0.05
CA CYS A 11 5.78 5.31 -0.61
C CYS A 11 5.31 5.29 -2.06
N THR A 12 4.35 6.13 -2.41
CA THR A 12 3.87 6.29 -3.81
C THR A 12 4.18 7.68 -4.36
N ASN A 13 5.19 8.34 -3.79
CA ASN A 13 5.55 9.68 -4.20
C ASN A 13 6.34 9.63 -5.52
N GLN A 14 5.85 10.33 -6.55
CA GLN A 14 6.64 10.63 -7.73
C GLN A 14 7.42 11.91 -7.45
N ARG A 15 8.75 11.85 -7.53
CA ARG A 15 9.58 13.04 -7.38
C ARG A 15 9.70 13.78 -8.70
N GLU A 16 9.70 15.11 -8.62
CA GLU A 16 9.98 15.99 -9.74
C GLU A 16 11.48 15.93 -10.13
N SER A 17 11.80 16.43 -11.32
CA SER A 17 13.17 16.58 -11.81
C SER A 17 13.97 15.27 -11.93
N GLY A 18 13.29 14.13 -12.06
CA GLY A 18 13.91 12.83 -12.32
C GLY A 18 14.73 12.25 -11.15
N ALA A 19 14.57 12.80 -9.95
CA ALA A 19 15.22 12.25 -8.76
C ALA A 19 14.65 10.85 -8.45
N ALA A 20 15.53 9.86 -8.31
CA ALA A 20 15.14 8.48 -8.05
C ALA A 20 14.13 8.38 -6.89
N CYS A 21 13.05 7.66 -7.11
CA CYS A 21 11.99 7.46 -6.14
C CYS A 21 11.32 6.09 -6.27
N CYS A 22 10.55 5.68 -5.25
CA CYS A 22 9.87 4.39 -5.25
C CYS A 22 8.86 4.27 -6.41
N GLN A 23 8.27 5.39 -6.82
CA GLN A 23 7.27 5.39 -7.88
C GLN A 23 7.87 5.03 -9.24
N ASP A 24 9.16 5.32 -9.48
CA ASP A 24 9.88 4.89 -10.70
C ASP A 24 9.97 3.36 -10.82
N HIS A 25 9.77 2.66 -9.69
CA HIS A 25 9.76 1.19 -9.60
C HIS A 25 8.35 0.63 -9.40
N GLY A 26 7.30 1.39 -9.73
CA GLY A 26 5.92 0.88 -9.72
C GLY A 26 5.27 0.80 -8.33
N ALA A 27 5.68 1.63 -7.37
CA ALA A 27 5.17 1.54 -6.00
C ALA A 27 3.63 1.66 -5.86
N ARG A 28 2.96 2.48 -6.68
CA ARG A 28 1.49 2.53 -6.71
C ARG A 28 0.88 1.19 -7.10
N ALA A 29 1.41 0.51 -8.11
CA ALA A 29 0.93 -0.80 -8.53
C ALA A 29 1.07 -1.85 -7.41
N LEU A 30 2.20 -1.83 -6.68
CA LEU A 30 2.39 -2.70 -5.52
C LEU A 30 1.36 -2.44 -4.42
N ARG A 31 1.10 -1.17 -4.11
CA ARG A 31 0.10 -0.76 -3.11
C ARG A 31 -1.30 -1.20 -3.51
N ASP A 32 -1.66 -1.04 -4.77
CA ASP A 32 -2.99 -1.42 -5.28
C ASP A 32 -3.16 -2.95 -5.27
N TYR A 33 -2.15 -3.70 -5.72
CA TYR A 33 -2.11 -5.17 -5.58
C TYR A 33 -2.29 -5.61 -4.13
N ALA A 34 -1.57 -5.01 -3.18
CA ALA A 34 -1.69 -5.35 -1.77
C ALA A 34 -3.12 -5.11 -1.25
N LYS A 35 -3.74 -3.99 -1.64
CA LYS A 35 -5.12 -3.66 -1.27
C LYS A 35 -6.12 -4.69 -1.83
N GLU A 36 -5.98 -5.07 -3.10
CA GLU A 36 -6.82 -6.10 -3.73
C GLU A 36 -6.67 -7.46 -3.04
N ARG A 37 -5.44 -7.85 -2.69
CA ARG A 37 -5.19 -9.10 -1.95
C ARG A 37 -5.79 -9.09 -0.55
N VAL A 38 -5.66 -7.99 0.19
CA VAL A 38 -6.28 -7.85 1.53
C VAL A 38 -7.81 -7.99 1.45
N ALA A 39 -8.42 -7.36 0.44
CA ALA A 39 -9.86 -7.48 0.20
C ALA A 39 -10.26 -8.92 -0.18
N ALA A 40 -9.53 -9.56 -1.11
CA ALA A 40 -9.80 -10.93 -1.54
C ALA A 40 -9.63 -11.97 -0.41
N LEU A 41 -8.81 -11.67 0.59
CA LEU A 41 -8.61 -12.51 1.78
C LEU A 41 -9.62 -12.23 2.90
N GLY A 42 -10.52 -11.25 2.73
CA GLY A 42 -11.48 -10.87 3.78
C GLY A 42 -10.81 -10.22 5.00
N LEU A 43 -9.61 -9.66 4.83
CA LEU A 43 -8.81 -9.07 5.91
C LEU A 43 -9.01 -7.55 6.00
N SER A 44 -9.97 -6.97 5.28
CA SER A 44 -10.29 -5.54 5.40
C SER A 44 -11.30 -5.31 6.52
N GLY A 45 -10.88 -4.75 7.67
CA GLY A 45 -11.80 -4.21 8.67
C GLY A 45 -11.51 -4.63 10.11
N ALA A 46 -12.55 -4.70 10.94
CA ALA A 46 -12.38 -4.98 12.36
C ALA A 46 -11.67 -6.33 12.61
N GLY A 47 -10.53 -6.31 13.29
CA GLY A 47 -9.74 -7.51 13.59
C GLY A 47 -8.82 -7.98 12.46
N GLY A 48 -8.81 -7.24 11.34
CA GLY A 48 -7.89 -7.36 10.19
C GLY A 48 -7.34 -5.99 9.80
#